data_AF-A0AAE3GRS3-F1
#
_entry.id   AF-A0AAE3GRS3-F1
#
_cell.length_a   1.000
_cell.length_b   1.000
_cell.length_c   1.000
_cell.angle_alpha   90.00
_cell.angle_beta   90.00
_cell.angle_gamma   90.00
#
_symmetry.space_group_name_H-M   'P 1'
#
loop_
_entity.id
_entity.type
_entity.pdbx_description
1 polymer ?
#
loop_
_entity_poly.entity_id
_entity_poly.type
_entity_poly.pdbx_seq_one_letter_code
_entity_poly.pdbx_strand_id
1 'polypeptide(L)'
;MKYSRGLKTRWELSEGSTGTVFLSIFDWKLAHKLNSETKCCIIFEDLNVKGMMKRCRPKIDSTTGKYLENGQLAKRGLNRAIWDASWGSLKEKVKVIAAKLGNLFHEINPKHTSQECSACGYISPTNRDKEKFLCEDCGNIADADIDAAVVIRQRGLKELGIELKIREVIPEFTPKESIKISSDREHQQQYVEPGKPLEIKQLLL
;
A
#
# COMPACT_ATOMS: atom_id res chain seq x y z
N MET A 1 -0.09 -35.82 20.06
CA MET A 1 -0.24 -34.71 21.04
C MET A 1 -1.13 -33.64 20.43
N LYS A 2 -2.15 -33.21 21.18
CA LYS A 2 -3.32 -32.46 20.70
C LYS A 2 -3.00 -30.99 20.44
N TYR A 3 -3.42 -30.46 19.30
CA TYR A 3 -3.52 -29.02 19.04
C TYR A 3 -4.71 -28.44 19.84
N SER A 4 -4.43 -27.64 20.86
CA SER A 4 -5.46 -26.89 21.59
C SER A 4 -5.73 -25.55 20.88
N ARG A 5 -6.92 -25.46 20.26
CA ARG A 5 -7.55 -24.20 19.84
C ARG A 5 -7.90 -23.38 21.10
N GLY A 6 -7.66 -22.06 21.04
CA GLY A 6 -8.23 -21.10 21.97
C GLY A 6 -7.21 -20.31 22.78
N LEU A 7 -6.68 -19.23 22.20
CA LEU A 7 -6.08 -18.15 22.99
C LEU A 7 -7.02 -16.93 22.91
N LYS A 8 -7.82 -16.77 23.97
CA LYS A 8 -8.44 -15.49 24.33
C LYS A 8 -7.31 -14.50 24.57
N THR A 9 -7.02 -13.62 23.61
CA THR A 9 -6.13 -12.48 23.84
C THR A 9 -6.94 -11.32 24.42
N ARG A 10 -7.26 -11.39 25.71
CA ARG A 10 -7.60 -10.22 26.53
C ARG A 10 -6.34 -9.88 27.30
N TRP A 11 -5.54 -8.94 26.79
CA TRP A 11 -4.35 -8.44 27.46
C TRP A 11 -4.73 -7.12 28.13
N GLU A 12 -4.75 -7.10 29.47
CA GLU A 12 -4.88 -5.88 30.26
C GLU A 12 -3.64 -5.01 30.03
N LEU A 13 -3.89 -3.79 29.54
CA LEU A 13 -2.86 -2.79 29.27
C LEU A 13 -2.62 -1.99 30.55
N SER A 14 -1.39 -1.95 31.04
CA SER A 14 -0.97 -0.98 32.06
C SER A 14 -0.91 0.42 31.43
N GLU A 15 -1.60 1.39 32.04
CA GLU A 15 -2.01 2.71 31.52
C GLU A 15 -0.89 3.75 31.23
N GLY A 16 0.30 3.33 30.76
CA GLY A 16 1.41 4.24 30.46
C GLY A 16 2.09 4.07 29.09
N SER A 17 1.66 3.10 28.27
CA SER A 17 2.41 2.65 27.08
C SER A 17 1.54 2.48 25.82
N THR A 18 0.39 3.15 25.76
CA THR A 18 -0.65 2.85 24.78
C THR A 18 -0.17 3.01 23.33
N GLY A 19 0.49 4.13 22.97
CA GLY A 19 0.87 4.40 21.57
C GLY A 19 1.79 3.36 20.93
N THR A 20 2.93 3.05 21.57
CA THR A 20 3.96 2.16 21.00
C THR A 20 3.49 0.70 20.93
N VAL A 21 2.69 0.25 21.90
CA VAL A 21 2.14 -1.12 21.90
C VAL A 21 1.11 -1.31 20.78
N PHE A 22 0.21 -0.34 20.56
CA PHE A 22 -0.78 -0.41 19.47
C PHE A 22 -0.12 -0.38 18.08
N LEU A 23 0.82 0.54 17.84
CA LEU A 23 1.61 0.59 16.60
C LEU A 23 2.32 -0.75 16.35
N SER A 24 2.90 -1.32 17.40
CA SER A 24 3.61 -2.59 17.27
C SER A 24 2.69 -3.75 16.87
N ILE A 25 1.49 -3.84 17.46
CA ILE A 25 0.47 -4.84 17.11
C ILE A 25 -0.03 -4.65 15.67
N PHE A 26 -0.26 -3.40 15.26
CA PHE A 26 -0.68 -3.07 13.90
C PHE A 26 0.37 -3.55 12.89
N ASP A 27 1.65 -3.23 13.10
CA ASP A 27 2.72 -3.67 12.20
C ASP A 27 2.77 -5.20 12.06
N TRP A 28 2.57 -5.95 13.15
CA TRP A 28 2.55 -7.42 13.10
C TRP A 28 1.37 -7.94 12.27
N LYS A 29 0.18 -7.36 12.43
CA LYS A 29 -1.01 -7.71 11.63
C LYS A 29 -0.78 -7.41 10.16
N LEU A 30 -0.23 -6.22 9.85
CA LEU A 30 0.07 -5.81 8.49
C LEU A 30 1.15 -6.71 7.86
N ALA A 31 2.22 -7.01 8.59
CA ALA A 31 3.29 -7.90 8.15
C ALA A 31 2.77 -9.31 7.83
N HIS A 32 1.88 -9.85 8.67
CA HIS A 32 1.19 -11.11 8.40
C HIS A 32 0.31 -11.03 7.15
N LYS A 33 -0.50 -9.98 7.03
CA LYS A 33 -1.37 -9.79 5.86
C LYS A 33 -0.58 -9.75 4.56
N LEU A 34 0.43 -8.88 4.47
CA LEU A 34 1.30 -8.73 3.30
C LEU A 34 1.92 -10.08 2.90
N ASN A 35 2.47 -10.81 3.85
CA ASN A 35 3.09 -12.11 3.61
C ASN A 35 2.10 -13.24 3.29
N SER A 36 0.86 -13.16 3.76
CA SER A 36 -0.16 -14.17 3.45
C SER A 36 -0.77 -14.00 2.06
N GLU A 37 -0.87 -12.75 1.60
CA GLU A 37 -1.43 -12.40 0.29
C GLU A 37 -0.38 -12.54 -0.83
N THR A 38 0.86 -12.17 -0.53
CA THR A 38 1.98 -12.35 -1.47
C THR A 38 2.51 -13.78 -1.40
N LYS A 39 2.53 -14.46 -2.55
CA LYS A 39 3.15 -15.77 -2.70
C LYS A 39 4.48 -15.58 -3.43
N CYS A 40 5.53 -16.26 -2.97
CA CYS A 40 6.90 -16.29 -3.54
C CYS A 40 7.86 -15.22 -3.00
N CYS A 41 7.61 -13.93 -3.22
CA CYS A 41 8.58 -12.88 -2.84
C CYS A 41 7.92 -11.55 -2.45
N ILE A 42 8.57 -10.85 -1.52
CA ILE A 42 8.27 -9.49 -1.09
C ILE A 42 9.50 -8.62 -1.35
N ILE A 43 9.28 -7.50 -2.04
CA ILE A 43 10.35 -6.57 -2.42
C ILE A 43 10.08 -5.23 -1.73
N PHE A 44 11.09 -4.71 -1.04
CA PHE A 44 11.06 -3.38 -0.41
C PHE A 44 12.15 -2.49 -1.00
N GLU A 45 11.99 -1.18 -0.81
CA GLU A 45 13.11 -0.26 -0.98
C GLU A 45 14.06 -0.33 0.22
N ASP A 46 15.37 -0.32 -0.05
CA ASP A 46 16.39 -0.10 0.98
C ASP A 46 16.50 1.39 1.33
N LEU A 47 15.44 1.93 1.95
CA LEU A 47 15.47 3.28 2.49
C LEU A 47 16.40 3.36 3.70
N ASN A 48 17.31 4.33 3.69
CA ASN A 48 18.19 4.64 4.82
C ASN A 48 17.43 5.37 5.96
N VAL A 49 16.44 4.71 6.56
CA VAL A 49 15.58 5.25 7.61
C VAL A 49 16.39 5.72 8.81
N LYS A 50 17.42 4.95 9.21
CA LYS A 50 18.32 5.31 10.31
C LYS A 50 19.06 6.63 10.03
N GLY A 51 19.57 6.81 8.82
CA GLY A 51 20.22 8.05 8.39
C GLY A 51 19.25 9.22 8.30
N MET A 52 18.05 8.99 7.75
CA MET A 52 16.99 9.99 7.68
C MET A 52 16.58 10.48 9.06
N MET A 53 16.55 9.63 10.08
CA MET A 53 16.16 10.04 11.44
C MET A 53 17.31 10.60 12.28
N LYS A 54 18.57 10.44 11.84
CA LYS A 54 19.75 10.88 12.57
C LYS A 54 19.70 12.39 12.85
N ARG A 55 19.98 12.79 14.09
CA ARG A 55 20.04 14.21 14.49
C ARG A 55 21.06 14.99 13.65
N CYS A 56 20.71 16.23 13.28
CA CYS A 56 21.64 17.14 12.63
C CYS A 56 22.82 17.44 13.58
N ARG A 57 24.04 17.46 13.04
CA ARG A 57 25.24 17.79 13.81
C ARG A 57 25.14 19.24 14.32
N PRO A 58 25.52 19.53 15.57
CA PRO A 58 25.55 20.91 16.05
C PRO A 58 26.53 21.73 15.22
N LYS A 59 26.19 23.00 14.95
CA LYS A 59 27.10 23.98 14.36
C LYS A 59 27.49 24.96 15.45
N ILE A 60 28.77 25.27 15.57
CA ILE A 60 29.30 26.21 16.56
C ILE A 60 30.00 27.33 15.81
N ASP A 61 29.74 28.56 16.20
CA ASP A 61 30.43 29.75 15.70
C ASP A 61 31.87 29.76 16.22
N SER A 62 32.85 29.87 15.31
CA SER A 62 34.27 29.87 15.62
C SER A 62 34.71 31.08 16.45
N THR A 63 33.99 32.19 16.37
CA THR A 63 34.37 33.46 17.01
C THR A 63 33.71 33.62 18.38
N THR A 64 32.42 33.31 18.48
CA THR A 64 31.64 33.52 19.70
C THR A 64 31.49 32.26 20.56
N GLY A 65 31.81 31.08 20.04
CA GLY A 65 31.61 29.79 20.71
C GLY A 65 30.14 29.39 20.88
N LYS A 66 29.19 30.16 20.32
CA LYS A 66 27.75 29.91 20.43
C LYS A 66 27.28 28.89 19.41
N TYR A 67 26.20 28.19 19.73
CA TYR A 67 25.53 27.28 18.78
C TYR A 67 24.77 28.07 17.71
N LEU A 68 24.97 27.68 16.46
CA LEU A 68 24.26 28.18 15.29
C LEU A 68 23.14 27.23 14.87
N GLU A 69 22.20 27.74 14.08
CA GLU A 69 21.12 26.93 13.51
C GLU A 69 21.68 25.84 12.59
N ASN A 70 21.31 24.59 12.86
CA ASN A 70 21.80 23.42 12.14
C ASN A 70 20.71 22.69 11.34
N GLY A 71 19.55 23.32 11.14
CA GLY A 71 18.41 22.75 10.41
C GLY A 71 17.61 21.68 11.17
N GLN A 72 17.91 21.42 12.45
CA GLN A 72 17.21 20.40 13.24
C GLN A 72 15.70 20.70 13.39
N LEU A 73 15.32 21.98 13.49
CA LEU A 73 13.91 22.38 13.64
C LEU A 73 13.08 22.03 12.40
N ALA A 74 13.60 22.31 11.20
CA ALA A 74 12.96 21.94 9.93
C ALA A 74 12.82 20.41 9.79
N LYS A 75 13.83 19.66 10.24
CA LYS A 75 13.84 18.19 10.19
C LYS A 75 12.90 17.51 11.20
N ARG A 76 12.55 18.19 12.29
CA ARG A 76 11.74 17.61 13.38
C ARG A 76 10.41 17.04 12.89
N GLY A 77 9.74 17.71 11.96
CA GLY A 77 8.46 17.27 11.39
C GLY A 77 8.61 15.93 10.65
N LEU A 78 9.59 15.85 9.75
CA LEU A 78 9.89 14.61 9.01
C LEU A 78 10.26 13.46 9.96
N ASN A 79 11.11 13.72 10.97
CA ASN A 79 11.50 12.70 11.95
C ASN A 79 10.28 12.13 12.69
N ARG A 80 9.33 12.99 13.07
CA ARG A 80 8.09 12.57 13.73
C ARG A 80 7.23 11.74 12.77
N ALA A 81 7.03 12.19 11.53
CA ALA A 81 6.25 11.44 10.54
C ALA A 81 6.82 10.04 10.28
N ILE A 82 8.15 9.90 10.15
CA ILE A 82 8.81 8.60 9.98
C ILE A 82 8.62 7.72 11.22
N TRP A 83 8.71 8.30 12.41
CA TRP A 83 8.55 7.56 13.67
C TRP A 83 7.11 7.08 13.86
N ASP A 84 6.14 7.96 13.61
CA ASP A 84 4.70 7.66 13.71
C ASP A 84 4.28 6.59 12.68
N ALA A 85 4.90 6.58 11.50
CA ALA A 85 4.62 5.58 10.46
C ALA A 85 5.37 4.24 10.65
N SER A 86 6.26 4.12 11.64
CA SER A 86 6.91 2.87 12.04
C SER A 86 7.66 2.11 10.91
N TRP A 87 8.15 2.80 9.87
CA TRP A 87 8.69 2.16 8.66
C TRP A 87 9.76 1.09 8.93
N GLY A 88 10.72 1.41 9.82
CA GLY A 88 11.79 0.48 10.18
C GLY A 88 11.27 -0.76 10.91
N SER A 89 10.36 -0.60 11.87
CA SER A 89 9.79 -1.71 12.65
C SER A 89 8.91 -2.60 11.78
N LEU A 90 8.08 -2.02 10.92
CA LEU A 90 7.27 -2.76 9.96
C LEU A 90 8.15 -3.62 9.04
N LYS A 91 9.21 -3.04 8.46
CA LYS A 91 10.14 -3.76 7.57
C LYS A 91 10.76 -4.98 8.23
N GLU A 92 11.27 -4.83 9.46
CA GLU A 92 11.85 -5.95 10.22
C GLU A 92 10.80 -7.06 10.51
N LYS A 93 9.58 -6.68 10.86
CA LYS A 93 8.49 -7.65 11.10
C LYS A 93 8.09 -8.38 9.82
N VAL A 94 7.97 -7.67 8.70
CA VAL A 94 7.72 -8.27 7.37
C VAL A 94 8.78 -9.29 7.05
N LYS A 95 10.07 -8.97 7.25
CA LYS A 95 11.20 -9.88 7.02
C LYS A 95 11.12 -11.13 7.91
N VAL A 96 10.77 -10.98 9.19
CA VAL A 96 10.58 -12.11 10.11
C VAL A 96 9.43 -13.01 9.67
N ILE A 97 8.28 -12.46 9.28
CA ILE A 97 7.15 -13.27 8.81
C ILE A 97 7.45 -13.93 7.46
N ALA A 98 8.14 -13.24 6.56
CA ALA A 98 8.57 -13.80 5.28
C ALA A 98 9.40 -15.08 5.49
N ALA A 99 10.40 -15.02 6.38
CA ALA A 99 11.20 -16.18 6.75
C ALA A 99 10.36 -17.32 7.35
N LYS A 100 9.32 -17.01 8.15
CA LYS A 100 8.42 -18.02 8.73
C LYS A 100 7.52 -18.70 7.70
N LEU A 101 7.06 -17.97 6.68
CA LEU A 101 6.20 -18.52 5.63
C LEU A 101 6.98 -19.08 4.45
N GLY A 102 8.31 -18.95 4.44
CA GLY A 102 9.16 -19.36 3.32
C GLY A 102 9.10 -18.43 2.12
N ASN A 103 8.65 -17.19 2.30
CA ASN A 103 8.69 -16.16 1.27
C ASN A 103 10.10 -15.54 1.19
N LEU A 104 10.54 -15.21 -0.03
CA LEU A 104 11.75 -14.43 -0.24
C LEU A 104 11.51 -12.97 0.15
N PHE A 105 12.45 -12.37 0.89
CA PHE A 105 12.46 -10.94 1.17
C PHE A 105 13.68 -10.31 0.51
N HIS A 106 13.45 -9.30 -0.34
CA HIS A 106 14.50 -8.63 -1.11
C HIS A 106 14.38 -7.12 -0.98
N GLU A 107 15.52 -6.43 -0.98
CA GLU A 107 15.58 -4.97 -0.92
C GLU A 107 16.30 -4.42 -2.14
N ILE A 108 15.75 -3.36 -2.73
CA ILE A 108 16.30 -2.71 -3.93
C ILE A 108 16.76 -1.28 -3.64
N ASN A 109 17.55 -0.72 -4.53
CA ASN A 109 17.93 0.69 -4.45
C ASN A 109 16.69 1.61 -4.65
N PRO A 110 16.35 2.50 -3.69
CA PRO A 110 15.22 3.43 -3.78
C PRO A 110 15.41 4.55 -4.80
N LYS A 111 16.58 4.68 -5.42
CA LYS A 111 16.88 5.83 -6.26
C LYS A 111 15.94 5.90 -7.47
N HIS A 112 15.25 7.03 -7.60
CA HIS A 112 14.31 7.38 -8.69
C HIS A 112 13.07 6.48 -8.81
N THR A 113 12.77 5.59 -7.86
CA THR A 113 11.59 4.71 -7.92
C THR A 113 10.27 5.47 -7.98
N SER A 114 10.20 6.66 -7.38
CA SER A 114 9.03 7.54 -7.41
C SER A 114 8.95 8.47 -8.63
N GLN A 115 9.93 8.40 -9.53
CA GLN A 115 10.09 9.27 -10.70
C GLN A 115 10.21 8.48 -12.02
N GLU A 116 10.55 7.20 -11.94
CA GLU A 116 10.57 6.26 -13.06
C GLU A 116 9.16 5.86 -13.42
N CYS A 117 8.83 5.87 -14.71
CA CYS A 117 7.55 5.36 -15.19
C CYS A 117 7.58 3.84 -15.28
N SER A 118 6.65 3.16 -14.61
CA SER A 118 6.51 1.70 -14.68
C SER A 118 6.21 1.12 -16.07
N ALA A 119 5.72 1.94 -17.01
CA ALA A 119 5.35 1.51 -18.35
C ALA A 119 6.51 1.60 -19.37
N CYS A 120 7.30 2.68 -19.34
CA CYS A 120 8.37 2.92 -20.32
C CYS A 120 9.78 3.04 -19.72
N GLY A 121 9.91 3.17 -18.40
CA GLY A 121 11.18 3.36 -17.71
C GLY A 121 11.75 4.79 -17.76
N TYR A 122 11.03 5.76 -18.34
CA TYR A 122 11.47 7.16 -18.38
C TYR A 122 11.49 7.76 -16.97
N ILE A 123 12.59 8.41 -16.61
CA ILE A 123 12.81 9.03 -15.28
C ILE A 123 12.78 10.53 -15.42
N SER A 124 11.83 11.19 -14.76
CA SER A 124 11.76 12.65 -14.69
C SER A 124 11.23 13.11 -13.33
N PRO A 125 11.78 14.18 -12.73
CA PRO A 125 11.29 14.72 -11.45
C PRO A 125 9.86 15.27 -11.54
N THR A 126 9.39 15.64 -12.74
CA THR A 126 8.05 16.15 -12.99
C THR A 126 7.01 15.05 -13.21
N ASN A 127 7.43 13.78 -13.33
CA ASN A 127 6.51 12.66 -13.51
C ASN A 127 5.56 12.48 -12.31
N ARG A 128 5.98 12.90 -11.11
CA ARG A 128 5.18 12.79 -9.88
C ARG A 128 4.75 14.17 -9.38
N ASP A 129 3.45 14.33 -9.18
CA ASP A 129 2.86 15.44 -8.42
C ASP A 129 2.00 14.89 -7.27
N LYS A 130 2.60 14.88 -6.07
CA LYS A 130 2.01 14.34 -4.84
C LYS A 130 1.56 12.87 -4.99
N GLU A 131 0.26 12.65 -5.13
CA GLU A 131 -0.40 11.34 -5.27
C GLU A 131 -0.58 10.96 -6.74
N LYS A 132 -0.42 11.90 -7.67
CA LYS A 132 -0.60 11.67 -9.11
C LYS A 132 0.74 11.40 -9.79
N PHE A 133 0.69 10.53 -10.78
CA PHE A 133 1.79 10.25 -11.69
C PHE A 133 1.34 10.49 -13.13
N LEU A 134 2.11 11.29 -13.88
CA LEU A 134 1.93 11.54 -15.30
C LEU A 134 3.30 11.47 -15.99
N CYS A 135 3.51 10.45 -16.82
CA CYS A 135 4.75 10.34 -17.57
C CYS A 135 4.78 11.35 -18.73
N GLU A 136 5.83 12.17 -18.79
CA GLU A 136 6.02 13.14 -19.89
C GLU A 136 6.37 12.49 -21.24
N ASP A 137 6.89 11.26 -21.22
CA ASP A 137 7.36 10.55 -22.41
C ASP A 137 6.24 9.72 -23.06
N CYS A 138 5.63 8.80 -22.31
CA CYS A 138 4.60 7.89 -22.84
C CYS A 138 3.16 8.29 -22.50
N GLY A 139 2.96 9.31 -21.66
CA GLY A 139 1.62 9.75 -21.24
C GLY A 139 0.94 8.84 -20.22
N ASN A 140 1.64 7.88 -19.60
CA ASN A 140 1.07 7.01 -18.57
C ASN A 140 0.52 7.83 -17.39
N ILE A 141 -0.70 7.52 -16.96
CA ILE A 141 -1.37 8.15 -15.82
C ILE A 141 -1.67 7.09 -14.77
N ALA A 142 -1.18 7.30 -13.55
CA ALA A 142 -1.38 6.38 -12.45
C ALA A 142 -1.41 7.11 -11.09
N ASP A 143 -1.78 6.38 -10.05
CA ASP A 143 -1.43 6.76 -8.68
C ASP A 143 0.08 6.59 -8.47
N ALA A 144 0.71 7.58 -7.84
CA ALA A 144 2.16 7.63 -7.70
C ALA A 144 2.73 6.52 -6.81
N ASP A 145 1.98 6.07 -5.81
CA ASP A 145 2.42 4.98 -4.94
C ASP A 145 2.21 3.61 -5.62
N ILE A 146 1.17 3.48 -6.46
CA ILE A 146 0.98 2.30 -7.31
C ILE A 146 2.10 2.19 -8.35
N ASP A 147 2.41 3.28 -9.07
CA ASP A 147 3.46 3.26 -10.10
C ASP A 147 4.83 2.91 -9.48
N ALA A 148 5.17 3.55 -8.36
CA ALA A 148 6.38 3.23 -7.60
C ALA A 148 6.42 1.76 -7.14
N ALA A 149 5.31 1.20 -6.64
CA ALA A 149 5.23 -0.19 -6.25
C ALA A 149 5.48 -1.15 -7.43
N VAL A 150 4.98 -0.81 -8.63
CA VAL A 150 5.24 -1.58 -9.85
C VAL A 150 6.70 -1.50 -10.26
N VAL A 151 7.32 -0.31 -10.24
CA VAL A 151 8.76 -0.12 -10.51
C VAL A 151 9.61 -0.94 -9.53
N ILE A 152 9.30 -0.87 -8.23
CA ILE A 152 10.01 -1.62 -7.19
C ILE A 152 9.93 -3.13 -7.47
N ARG A 153 8.73 -3.62 -7.77
CA ARG A 153 8.51 -5.03 -8.13
C ARG A 153 9.32 -5.42 -9.37
N GLN A 154 9.28 -4.63 -10.45
CA GLN A 154 10.00 -4.94 -11.69
C GLN A 154 11.52 -5.00 -11.46
N ARG A 155 12.09 -4.00 -10.77
CA ARG A 155 13.51 -3.96 -10.42
C ARG A 155 13.92 -5.15 -9.55
N GLY A 156 13.15 -5.46 -8.50
CA GLY A 156 13.48 -6.57 -7.60
C GLY A 156 13.38 -7.93 -8.28
N LEU A 157 12.39 -8.16 -9.14
CA LEU A 157 12.30 -9.39 -9.93
C LEU A 157 13.49 -9.54 -10.89
N LYS A 158 13.91 -8.43 -11.51
CA LYS A 158 15.08 -8.39 -12.40
C LYS A 158 16.37 -8.71 -11.63
N GLU A 159 16.58 -8.10 -10.46
CA GLU A 159 17.74 -8.37 -9.60
C GLU A 159 17.78 -9.83 -9.10
N LEU A 160 16.62 -10.41 -8.83
CA LEU A 160 16.48 -11.82 -8.43
C LEU A 160 16.56 -12.81 -9.60
N GLY A 161 16.56 -12.33 -10.85
CA GLY A 161 16.50 -13.18 -12.04
C GLY A 161 15.20 -13.98 -12.17
N ILE A 162 14.11 -13.49 -11.57
CA ILE A 162 12.80 -14.15 -11.60
C ILE A 162 12.01 -13.61 -12.79
N GLU A 163 11.89 -14.42 -13.84
CA GLU A 163 10.92 -14.17 -14.89
C GLU A 163 9.54 -14.65 -14.44
N LEU A 164 8.65 -13.71 -14.17
CA LEU A 164 7.25 -14.05 -13.98
C LEU A 164 6.65 -14.39 -15.35
N LYS A 165 6.60 -15.69 -15.65
CA LYS A 165 5.65 -16.20 -16.62
C LYS A 165 4.27 -15.95 -16.03
N ILE A 166 3.64 -14.83 -16.39
CA ILE A 166 2.20 -14.68 -16.21
C ILE A 166 1.62 -15.87 -16.98
N ARG A 167 1.17 -16.90 -16.27
CA ARG A 167 0.22 -17.82 -16.87
C ARG A 167 -0.97 -16.93 -17.17
N GLU A 168 -1.20 -16.61 -18.43
CA GLU A 168 -2.50 -16.10 -18.86
C GLU A 168 -3.51 -17.18 -18.46
N VAL A 169 -4.06 -17.07 -17.26
CA VAL A 169 -5.25 -17.81 -16.89
C VAL A 169 -6.34 -17.07 -17.62
N ILE A 170 -6.59 -17.45 -18.86
CA ILE A 170 -7.87 -17.17 -19.49
C ILE A 170 -8.86 -17.97 -18.64
N PRO A 171 -9.70 -17.32 -17.81
CA PRO A 171 -10.70 -18.08 -17.09
C PRO A 171 -11.58 -18.73 -18.14
N GLU A 172 -11.59 -20.07 -18.20
CA GLU A 172 -12.67 -20.77 -18.90
C GLU A 172 -13.96 -20.35 -18.20
N PHE A 173 -14.72 -19.47 -18.86
CA PHE A 173 -16.05 -19.12 -18.41
C PHE A 173 -16.90 -20.38 -18.61
N THR A 174 -17.02 -21.21 -17.58
CA THR A 174 -18.10 -22.19 -17.52
C THR A 174 -19.38 -21.41 -17.32
N PRO A 175 -20.28 -21.32 -18.34
CA PRO A 175 -21.55 -20.64 -18.14
C PRO A 175 -22.28 -21.39 -17.03
N LYS A 176 -22.66 -20.69 -15.96
CA LYS A 176 -23.64 -21.26 -15.03
C LYS A 176 -24.90 -21.51 -15.83
N GLU A 177 -25.40 -22.75 -15.80
CA GLU A 177 -26.72 -23.08 -16.35
C GLU A 177 -27.73 -22.04 -15.84
N SER A 178 -28.42 -21.42 -16.78
CA SER A 178 -29.46 -20.46 -16.47
C SER A 178 -30.54 -21.20 -15.67
N ILE A 179 -30.69 -20.84 -14.41
CA ILE A 179 -31.82 -21.26 -13.60
C ILE A 179 -33.06 -20.73 -14.32
N LYS A 180 -33.84 -21.64 -14.90
CA LYS A 180 -35.17 -21.32 -15.44
C LYS A 180 -36.03 -20.91 -14.26
N ILE A 181 -36.16 -19.61 -14.02
CA ILE A 181 -37.19 -19.08 -13.11
C ILE A 181 -38.52 -19.39 -13.80
N SER A 182 -39.25 -20.38 -13.28
CA SER A 182 -40.60 -20.67 -13.70
C SER A 182 -41.47 -19.45 -13.42
N SER A 183 -41.96 -18.85 -14.50
CA SER A 183 -42.78 -17.64 -14.51
C SER A 183 -44.21 -17.94 -14.02
N ASP A 184 -44.37 -18.16 -12.71
CA ASP A 184 -45.69 -18.17 -12.08
C ASP A 184 -45.78 -17.00 -11.10
N ARG A 185 -45.81 -15.79 -11.66
CA ARG A 185 -46.41 -14.58 -11.08
C ARG A 185 -46.28 -13.43 -12.08
N GLU A 186 -47.35 -13.18 -12.82
CA GLU A 186 -47.53 -11.95 -13.58
C GLU A 186 -47.64 -10.78 -12.58
N HIS A 187 -46.54 -10.05 -12.38
CA HIS A 187 -46.62 -8.68 -11.88
C HIS A 187 -46.48 -7.75 -13.10
N GLN A 188 -47.62 -7.29 -13.62
CA GLN A 188 -47.65 -6.18 -14.56
C GLN A 188 -47.13 -4.93 -13.84
N GLN A 189 -45.94 -4.46 -14.21
CA GLN A 189 -45.47 -3.14 -13.84
C GLN A 189 -45.35 -2.31 -15.10
N GLN A 190 -46.32 -1.41 -15.27
CA GLN A 190 -46.44 -0.52 -16.42
C GLN A 190 -45.31 0.52 -16.38
N TYR A 191 -44.49 0.57 -17.43
CA TYR A 191 -43.42 1.56 -17.56
C TYR A 191 -44.00 2.91 -18.01
N VAL A 192 -43.61 4.00 -17.36
CA VAL A 192 -43.90 5.37 -17.79
C VAL A 192 -42.58 5.99 -18.28
N GLU A 193 -42.54 6.39 -19.55
CA GLU A 193 -41.38 7.01 -20.19
C GLU A 193 -41.01 8.36 -19.53
N PRO A 194 -39.73 8.62 -19.24
CA PRO A 194 -39.29 9.88 -18.67
C PRO A 194 -39.49 11.03 -19.68
N GLY A 195 -40.35 12.00 -19.34
CA GLY A 195 -40.56 13.24 -20.11
C GLY A 195 -41.99 13.52 -20.57
N LYS A 196 -42.95 12.65 -20.29
CA LYS A 196 -44.38 12.88 -20.57
C LYS A 196 -45.15 13.07 -19.26
N PRO A 197 -45.65 14.27 -18.91
CA PRO A 197 -46.48 14.42 -17.72
C PRO A 197 -47.77 13.62 -17.90
N LEU A 198 -48.16 12.86 -16.88
CA LEU A 198 -49.42 12.12 -16.87
C LEU A 198 -50.57 13.13 -16.82
N GLU A 199 -51.50 13.07 -17.78
CA GLU A 199 -52.74 13.83 -17.71
C GLU A 199 -53.55 13.39 -16.49
N ILE A 200 -53.79 14.33 -15.56
CA ILE A 200 -54.63 14.13 -14.38
C ILE A 200 -56.09 14.13 -14.81
N LYS A 201 -56.57 13.03 -15.42
CA LYS A 201 -58.00 12.73 -15.54
C LYS A 201 -58.23 11.22 -15.54
N GLN A 202 -58.20 10.63 -14.34
CA GLN A 202 -59.10 9.56 -13.89
C GLN A 202 -58.69 9.11 -12.47
N LEU A 203 -58.59 10.08 -11.56
CA LEU A 203 -58.85 9.83 -10.14
C LEU A 203 -60.35 10.01 -9.97
N LEU A 204 -61.11 8.91 -9.99
CA LEU A 204 -62.43 8.72 -9.38
C LEU A 204 -63.01 7.38 -9.86
N LEU A 205 -62.78 6.34 -9.05
CA LEU A 205 -63.78 5.44 -8.46
C LEU A 205 -63.06 4.37 -7.62
#